data_AF-A0A934FC80-F1
#
_entry.id   AF-A0A934FC80-F1
#
_cell.length_a   1.000
_cell.length_b   1.000
_cell.length_c   1.000
_cell.angle_alpha   90.00
_cell.angle_beta   90.00
_cell.angle_gamma   90.00
#
_symmetry.space_group_name_H-M   'P 1'
#
loop_
_entity.id
_entity.type
_entity.pdbx_description
1 polymer ?
#
loop_
_entity_poly.entity_id
_entity_poly.type
_entity_poly.pdbx_seq_one_letter_code
_entity_poly.pdbx_strand_id
1 'polypeptide(L)'
;MNDRKSTSPSPTKPRNGHVSQRGMLSLVMLLISLGALGIAMLGGAKLAYDILGPARGSTPGLFAAVTALGIAYLVGWLAAMLAIRVYGNLILPLLVNWLMWVCLAGICYLYVEILERLYMQQYDFWRFWKYVMVMLAALTALVGLHLIVEGHNLRPFAIPLLVTNLIQLGLIVFRYVFAGGKSIYILGDLFFLFGMSAFSILMLAHIGLLDPLRMRLTNYFDRNSTSMRTPD
;
A
#
# COMPACT_ATOMS: atom_id res chain seq x y z
N MET A 1 -13.33 -11.70 -71.54
CA MET A 1 -13.55 -10.38 -70.93
C MET A 1 -13.65 -10.57 -69.43
N ASN A 2 -12.68 -10.07 -68.67
CA ASN A 2 -12.59 -10.20 -67.22
C ASN A 2 -13.21 -8.97 -66.54
N ASP A 3 -14.31 -9.16 -65.80
CA ASP A 3 -14.91 -8.12 -64.98
C ASP A 3 -14.12 -7.96 -63.66
N ARG A 4 -13.34 -6.88 -63.56
CA ARG A 4 -12.74 -6.44 -62.28
C ARG A 4 -13.82 -5.76 -61.43
N LYS A 5 -14.33 -6.46 -60.43
CA LYS A 5 -15.16 -5.90 -59.36
C LYS A 5 -14.28 -5.03 -58.45
N SER A 6 -14.37 -3.72 -58.63
CA SER A 6 -13.80 -2.70 -57.75
C SER A 6 -14.35 -2.84 -56.32
N THR A 7 -13.56 -3.37 -55.39
CA THR A 7 -13.86 -3.35 -53.95
C THR A 7 -13.38 -2.03 -53.36
N SER A 8 -14.24 -1.01 -53.41
CA SER A 8 -14.04 0.21 -52.63
C SER A 8 -14.26 -0.11 -51.14
N PRO A 9 -13.38 0.29 -50.21
CA PRO A 9 -13.60 0.12 -48.78
C PRO A 9 -14.81 0.97 -48.36
N SER A 10 -15.75 0.34 -47.65
CA SER A 10 -16.89 1.05 -47.08
C SER A 10 -16.39 2.12 -46.11
N PRO A 11 -16.90 3.37 -46.18
CA PRO A 11 -16.46 4.43 -45.27
C PRO A 11 -16.82 4.04 -43.83
N THR A 12 -15.82 4.12 -42.94
CA THR A 12 -16.00 4.03 -41.49
C THR A 12 -16.98 5.10 -41.06
N LYS A 13 -18.21 4.67 -40.76
CA LYS A 13 -19.26 5.53 -40.22
C LYS A 13 -18.74 6.12 -38.89
N PRO A 14 -18.67 7.45 -38.72
CA PRO A 14 -18.27 8.02 -37.44
C PRO A 14 -19.34 7.63 -36.41
N ARG A 15 -18.93 6.84 -35.41
CA ARG A 15 -19.79 6.42 -34.31
C ARG A 15 -20.10 7.69 -33.50
N ASN A 16 -21.37 8.11 -33.56
CA ASN A 16 -21.93 9.23 -32.80
C ASN A 16 -21.41 9.24 -31.36
N GLY A 17 -21.12 10.44 -30.85
CA GLY A 17 -20.53 10.74 -29.55
C GLY A 17 -21.40 10.39 -28.33
N HIS A 18 -21.80 9.12 -28.20
CA HIS A 18 -22.23 8.58 -26.93
C HIS A 18 -21.01 8.39 -26.03
N VAL A 19 -21.02 9.05 -24.88
CA VAL A 19 -20.05 8.79 -23.80
C VAL A 19 -20.09 7.29 -23.52
N SER A 20 -18.96 6.60 -23.72
CA SER A 20 -18.87 5.18 -23.43
C SER A 20 -19.22 4.94 -21.97
N GLN A 21 -20.32 4.24 -21.70
CA GLN A 21 -20.78 3.89 -20.35
C GLN A 21 -19.67 3.19 -19.56
N ARG A 22 -18.86 2.39 -20.26
CA ARG A 22 -17.65 1.74 -19.73
C ARG A 22 -16.57 2.74 -19.31
N GLY A 23 -16.33 3.78 -20.10
CA GLY A 23 -15.39 4.86 -19.78
C GLY A 23 -15.83 5.66 -18.55
N MET A 24 -17.12 5.97 -18.45
CA MET A 24 -17.70 6.68 -17.31
C MET A 24 -17.60 5.85 -16.02
N LEU A 25 -17.96 4.56 -16.06
CA LEU A 25 -17.85 3.65 -14.91
C LEU A 25 -16.39 3.49 -14.46
N SER A 26 -15.44 3.41 -15.40
CA SER A 26 -14.00 3.38 -15.09
C SER A 26 -13.54 4.64 -14.35
N LEU A 27 -14.03 5.82 -14.77
CA LEU A 27 -13.72 7.09 -14.12
C LEU A 27 -14.30 7.16 -12.70
N VAL A 28 -15.56 6.74 -12.53
CA VAL A 28 -16.20 6.70 -11.21
C VAL A 28 -15.44 5.76 -10.26
N MET A 29 -15.09 4.55 -10.72
CA MET A 29 -14.32 3.60 -9.90
C MET A 29 -12.92 4.13 -9.56
N LEU A 30 -12.29 4.87 -10.48
CA LEU A 30 -11.02 5.57 -10.21
C LEU A 30 -11.19 6.60 -9.09
N LEU A 31 -12.23 7.45 -9.17
CA LEU A 31 -12.48 8.50 -8.16
C LEU A 31 -12.81 7.90 -6.80
N ILE A 32 -13.65 6.86 -6.77
CA ILE A 32 -13.98 6.13 -5.53
C ILE A 32 -12.72 5.51 -4.93
N SER A 33 -11.90 4.84 -5.75
CA SER A 33 -10.66 4.21 -5.31
C SER A 33 -9.70 5.23 -4.71
N LEU A 34 -9.39 6.30 -5.46
CA LEU A 34 -8.44 7.31 -5.04
C LEU A 34 -8.92 8.07 -3.81
N GLY A 35 -10.20 8.43 -3.76
CA GLY A 35 -10.82 9.09 -2.61
C GLY A 35 -10.77 8.22 -1.36
N ALA A 36 -11.18 6.95 -1.46
CA ALA A 36 -11.21 6.04 -0.32
C ALA A 36 -9.80 5.68 0.19
N LEU A 37 -8.85 5.39 -0.72
CA LEU A 37 -7.44 5.16 -0.36
C LEU A 37 -6.81 6.41 0.26
N GLY A 38 -7.10 7.60 -0.28
CA GLY A 38 -6.63 8.87 0.25
C GLY A 38 -7.13 9.13 1.68
N ILE A 39 -8.44 8.93 1.92
CA ILE A 39 -9.04 9.05 3.26
C ILE A 39 -8.38 8.05 4.23
N ALA A 40 -8.20 6.79 3.81
CA ALA A 40 -7.57 5.77 4.64
C ALA A 40 -6.11 6.12 4.98
N MET A 41 -5.34 6.64 4.02
CA MET A 41 -3.94 7.00 4.24
C MET A 41 -3.79 8.26 5.11
N LEU A 42 -4.57 9.30 4.86
CA LEU A 42 -4.55 10.52 5.69
C LEU A 42 -5.04 10.23 7.11
N GLY A 43 -6.12 9.46 7.25
CA GLY A 43 -6.63 9.03 8.55
C GLY A 43 -5.65 8.10 9.29
N GLY A 44 -4.95 7.22 8.56
CA GLY A 44 -3.87 6.38 9.10
C GLY A 44 -2.68 7.20 9.58
N ALA A 45 -2.27 8.21 8.81
CA ALA A 45 -1.21 9.14 9.21
C ALA A 45 -1.58 9.90 10.49
N LYS A 46 -2.82 10.39 10.58
CA LYS A 46 -3.34 11.04 11.79
C LYS A 46 -3.37 10.08 12.98
N LEU A 47 -3.83 8.85 12.80
CA LEU A 47 -3.84 7.83 13.86
C LEU A 47 -2.42 7.52 14.35
N ALA A 48 -1.46 7.42 13.43
CA ALA A 48 -0.06 7.21 13.78
C ALA A 48 0.51 8.41 14.56
N TYR A 49 0.20 9.64 14.12
CA TYR A 49 0.56 10.85 14.85
C TYR A 49 -0.05 10.89 16.26
N ASP A 50 -1.31 10.48 16.45
CA ASP A 50 -1.94 10.44 17.78
C ASP A 50 -1.29 9.38 18.69
N ILE A 51 -0.87 8.23 18.12
CA ILE A 51 -0.24 7.14 18.87
C ILE A 51 1.19 7.49 19.29
N LEU A 52 1.91 8.22 18.42
CA LEU A 52 3.27 8.68 18.68
C LEU A 52 3.26 10.00 19.47
N GLY A 53 2.26 10.86 19.32
CA GLY A 53 2.20 12.17 19.96
C GLY A 53 2.16 12.15 21.49
N PRO A 54 2.39 13.31 22.14
CA PRO A 54 2.17 13.43 23.58
C PRO A 54 0.72 13.04 23.91
N ALA A 55 0.50 12.30 25.00
CA ALA A 55 -0.81 11.81 25.44
C ALA A 55 -1.74 12.94 25.94
N ARG A 56 -2.09 13.87 25.06
CA ARG A 56 -2.96 15.02 25.32
C ARG A 56 -4.26 14.84 24.56
N GLY A 57 -5.19 14.07 25.12
CA GLY A 57 -6.55 13.96 24.63
C GLY A 57 -7.18 12.58 24.76
N SER A 58 -8.50 12.52 24.60
CA SER A 58 -9.24 11.27 24.42
C SER A 58 -8.72 10.58 23.16
N THR A 59 -7.95 9.51 23.32
CA THR A 59 -7.59 8.66 22.19
C THR A 59 -8.89 8.05 21.68
N PRO A 60 -9.32 8.32 20.43
CA PRO A 60 -10.47 7.63 19.87
C PRO A 60 -10.23 6.13 20.02
N GLY A 61 -11.29 5.36 20.29
CA GLY A 61 -11.16 3.92 20.50
C GLY A 61 -10.36 3.31 19.35
N LEU A 62 -9.15 2.81 19.65
CA LEU A 62 -8.18 2.37 18.64
C LEU A 62 -8.81 1.34 17.71
N PHE A 63 -9.65 0.48 18.27
CA PHE A 63 -10.46 -0.46 17.51
C PHE A 63 -11.37 0.22 16.47
N ALA A 64 -12.18 1.20 16.88
CA ALA A 64 -13.08 1.91 15.97
C ALA A 64 -12.31 2.65 14.86
N ALA A 65 -11.19 3.30 15.21
CA ALA A 65 -10.34 3.97 14.23
C ALA A 65 -9.75 2.98 13.22
N VAL A 66 -9.17 1.87 13.70
CA VAL A 66 -8.60 0.83 12.83
C VAL A 66 -9.68 0.20 11.94
N THR A 67 -10.87 -0.09 12.46
CA THR A 67 -11.98 -0.65 11.68
C THR A 67 -12.44 0.33 10.59
N ALA A 68 -12.65 1.60 10.93
CA ALA A 68 -13.07 2.62 9.97
C ALA A 68 -12.05 2.80 8.84
N LEU A 69 -10.75 2.89 9.19
CA LEU A 69 -9.66 3.01 8.22
C LEU A 69 -9.52 1.75 7.37
N GLY A 70 -9.65 0.57 7.97
CA GLY A 70 -9.59 -0.72 7.28
C GLY A 70 -10.70 -0.86 6.25
N ILE A 71 -11.93 -0.46 6.58
CA ILE A 71 -13.06 -0.47 5.64
C ILE A 71 -12.80 0.52 4.51
N ALA A 72 -12.38 1.75 4.81
CA ALA A 72 -12.07 2.75 3.79
C ALA A 72 -10.97 2.26 2.83
N TYR A 73 -9.90 1.66 3.37
CA TYR A 73 -8.83 1.08 2.57
C TYR A 73 -9.33 -0.09 1.71
N LEU A 74 -10.12 -1.01 2.26
CA LEU A 74 -10.65 -2.16 1.55
C LEU A 74 -11.56 -1.75 0.39
N VAL A 75 -12.45 -0.78 0.61
CA VAL A 75 -13.34 -0.23 -0.43
C VAL A 75 -12.51 0.38 -1.55
N GLY A 76 -11.51 1.20 -1.19
CA GLY A 76 -10.62 1.83 -2.17
C GLY A 76 -9.78 0.83 -2.96
N TRP A 77 -9.31 -0.22 -2.29
CA TRP A 77 -8.54 -1.32 -2.87
C TRP A 77 -9.38 -2.16 -3.85
N LEU A 78 -10.61 -2.54 -3.47
CA LEU A 78 -11.52 -3.29 -4.34
C LEU A 78 -11.94 -2.47 -5.56
N ALA A 79 -12.26 -1.19 -5.38
CA ALA A 79 -12.57 -0.29 -6.48
C ALA A 79 -11.38 -0.16 -7.45
N ALA A 80 -10.14 -0.10 -6.92
CA ALA A 80 -8.93 -0.05 -7.74
C ALA A 80 -8.77 -1.31 -8.60
N MET A 81 -8.99 -2.47 -7.99
CA MET A 81 -8.90 -3.78 -8.66
C MET A 81 -9.91 -3.89 -9.79
N LEU A 82 -11.15 -3.45 -9.56
CA LEU A 82 -12.19 -3.41 -10.60
C LEU A 82 -11.84 -2.44 -11.73
N ALA A 83 -11.41 -1.21 -11.39
CA ALA A 83 -11.05 -0.20 -12.37
C ALA A 83 -9.90 -0.66 -13.29
N ILE A 84 -8.88 -1.30 -12.74
CA ILE A 84 -7.71 -1.76 -13.50
C ILE A 84 -8.05 -3.03 -14.29
N ARG A 85 -8.61 -4.06 -13.64
CA ARG A 85 -8.74 -5.40 -14.25
C ARG A 85 -10.01 -5.56 -15.09
N VAL A 86 -11.14 -5.03 -14.63
CA VAL A 86 -12.41 -5.18 -15.35
C VAL A 86 -12.54 -4.13 -16.46
N TYR A 87 -12.25 -2.88 -16.10
CA TYR A 87 -12.45 -1.73 -16.99
C TYR A 87 -11.20 -1.34 -17.80
N GLY A 88 -10.01 -1.83 -17.45
CA GLY A 88 -8.78 -1.57 -18.20
C GLY A 88 -8.24 -0.15 -18.01
N ASN A 89 -8.41 0.45 -16.84
CA ASN A 89 -7.95 1.81 -16.59
C ASN A 89 -6.41 1.88 -16.57
N LEU A 90 -5.83 2.68 -17.49
CA LEU A 90 -4.37 2.84 -17.59
C LEU A 90 -3.80 3.92 -16.66
N ILE A 91 -4.61 4.87 -16.19
CA ILE A 91 -4.17 5.98 -15.33
C ILE A 91 -4.01 5.52 -13.89
N LEU A 92 -4.94 4.67 -13.41
CA LEU A 92 -4.96 4.24 -12.02
C LEU A 92 -3.68 3.50 -11.58
N PRO A 93 -3.08 2.57 -12.37
CA PRO A 93 -1.80 1.95 -12.01
C PRO A 93 -0.67 2.97 -11.79
N LEU A 94 -0.63 4.03 -12.59
CA LEU A 94 0.35 5.11 -12.45
C LEU A 94 0.14 5.89 -11.14
N LEU A 95 -1.11 6.22 -10.80
CA LEU A 95 -1.45 6.90 -9.56
C LEU A 95 -1.15 6.04 -8.33
N VAL A 96 -1.47 4.74 -8.38
CA VAL A 96 -1.15 3.79 -7.30
C VAL A 96 0.36 3.66 -7.13
N ASN A 97 1.14 3.69 -8.21
CA ASN A 97 2.61 3.72 -8.12
C ASN A 97 3.14 4.95 -7.36
N TRP A 98 2.64 6.14 -7.68
CA TRP A 98 2.96 7.34 -6.92
C TRP A 98 2.54 7.22 -5.44
N LEU A 99 1.35 6.68 -5.19
CA LEU A 99 0.83 6.49 -3.84
C LEU A 99 1.68 5.51 -3.03
N MET A 100 2.23 4.47 -3.65
CA MET A 100 3.17 3.54 -2.99
C MET A 100 4.44 4.26 -2.55
N TRP A 101 5.00 5.17 -3.34
CA TRP A 101 6.17 5.96 -2.94
C TRP A 101 5.85 6.89 -1.77
N VAL A 102 4.69 7.54 -1.79
CA VAL A 102 4.22 8.35 -0.65
C VAL A 102 4.01 7.49 0.60
N CYS A 103 3.44 6.30 0.44
CA CYS A 103 3.27 5.33 1.52
C CYS A 103 4.61 4.90 2.10
N LEU A 104 5.60 4.59 1.25
CA LEU A 104 6.96 4.24 1.67
C LEU A 104 7.61 5.38 2.44
N ALA A 105 7.52 6.61 1.96
CA ALA A 105 8.05 7.78 2.67
C ALA A 105 7.41 7.92 4.06
N GLY A 106 6.10 7.71 4.17
CA GLY A 106 5.39 7.66 5.44
C GLY A 106 5.88 6.54 6.36
N ILE A 107 6.10 5.33 5.84
CA ILE A 107 6.66 4.21 6.60
C ILE A 107 8.06 4.52 7.11
N CYS A 108 8.93 5.09 6.27
CA CYS A 108 10.28 5.50 6.67
C CYS A 108 10.23 6.56 7.78
N TYR A 109 9.36 7.56 7.67
CA TYR A 109 9.16 8.58 8.70
C TYR A 109 8.69 7.94 10.02
N LEU A 110 7.65 7.10 9.97
CA LEU A 110 7.16 6.38 11.14
C LEU A 110 8.22 5.49 11.76
N TYR A 111 9.06 4.88 10.93
CA TYR A 111 10.14 4.04 11.42
C TYR A 111 11.15 4.86 12.22
N VAL A 112 11.62 6.00 11.68
CA VAL A 112 12.56 6.88 12.39
C VAL A 112 11.97 7.39 13.71
N GLU A 113 10.70 7.80 13.73
CA GLU A 113 9.99 8.22 14.95
C GLU A 113 9.93 7.12 16.02
N ILE A 114 9.70 5.86 15.59
CA ILE A 114 9.73 4.71 16.49
C ILE A 114 11.15 4.46 16.99
N LEU A 115 12.18 4.58 16.14
CA LEU A 115 13.57 4.42 16.53
C LEU A 115 13.99 5.43 17.60
N GLU A 116 13.58 6.69 17.48
CA GLU A 116 13.87 7.70 18.50
C GLU A 116 13.30 7.26 19.86
N ARG A 117 12.07 6.75 19.90
CA ARG A 117 11.39 6.33 21.14
C ARG A 117 12.01 5.07 21.74
N LEU A 118 12.36 4.11 20.88
CA LEU A 118 13.08 2.91 21.27
C LEU A 118 14.43 3.28 21.87
N TYR A 119 15.17 4.15 21.17
CA TYR A 119 16.45 4.66 21.62
C TYR A 119 16.33 5.37 22.96
N MET A 120 15.32 6.23 23.18
CA MET A 120 15.13 6.93 24.46
C MET A 120 14.70 6.00 25.61
N GLN A 121 14.27 4.76 25.32
CA GLN A 121 13.83 3.78 26.32
C GLN A 121 12.71 4.30 27.25
N GLN A 122 11.87 5.21 26.74
CA GLN A 122 10.75 5.83 27.47
C GLN A 122 9.40 5.23 27.04
N TYR A 123 9.34 3.90 26.97
CA TYR A 123 8.13 3.19 26.59
C TYR A 123 7.84 2.04 27.54
N ASP A 124 6.56 1.74 27.69
CA ASP A 124 6.09 0.53 28.35
C ASP A 124 5.65 -0.48 27.29
N PHE A 125 5.42 -1.73 27.71
CA PHE A 125 4.96 -2.81 26.83
C PHE A 125 3.77 -2.41 25.94
N TRP A 126 2.76 -1.72 26.51
CA TRP A 126 1.58 -1.29 25.75
C TRP A 126 1.86 -0.22 24.71
N ARG A 127 2.82 0.67 24.96
CA ARG A 127 3.24 1.68 23.96
C ARG A 127 4.04 1.01 22.84
N PHE A 128 4.94 0.10 23.20
CA PHE A 128 5.68 -0.71 22.23
C PHE A 128 4.72 -1.47 21.30
N TRP A 129 3.71 -2.13 21.86
CA TRP A 129 2.73 -2.87 21.07
C TRP A 129 1.98 -1.97 20.07
N LYS A 130 1.65 -0.73 20.46
CA LYS A 130 1.05 0.24 19.53
C LYS A 130 2.00 0.60 18.38
N TYR A 131 3.30 0.75 18.64
CA TYR A 131 4.29 1.00 17.59
C TYR A 131 4.34 -0.15 16.58
N VAL A 132 4.33 -1.40 17.07
CA VAL A 132 4.29 -2.60 16.23
C VAL A 132 3.02 -2.63 15.38
N MET A 133 1.84 -2.38 15.97
CA MET A 133 0.57 -2.41 15.25
C MET A 133 0.48 -1.33 14.17
N VAL A 134 0.95 -0.10 14.45
CA VAL A 134 0.95 1.00 13.47
C VAL A 134 1.90 0.69 12.32
N MET A 135 3.11 0.21 12.61
CA MET A 135 4.07 -0.19 11.59
C MET A 135 3.52 -1.32 10.73
N LEU A 136 2.96 -2.38 11.36
CA LEU A 136 2.37 -3.51 10.64
C LEU A 136 1.22 -3.07 9.72
N ALA A 137 0.35 -2.16 10.19
CA ALA A 137 -0.73 -1.62 9.38
C ALA A 137 -0.21 -0.85 8.15
N ALA A 138 0.83 -0.03 8.34
CA ALA A 138 1.44 0.72 7.25
C ALA A 138 2.11 -0.20 6.21
N LEU A 139 2.86 -1.22 6.66
CA LEU A 139 3.47 -2.22 5.79
C LEU A 139 2.39 -3.04 5.04
N THR A 140 1.30 -3.41 5.72
CA THR A 140 0.17 -4.11 5.09
C THR A 140 -0.47 -3.25 4.01
N ALA A 141 -0.63 -1.95 4.25
CA ALA A 141 -1.16 -1.02 3.25
C ALA A 141 -0.23 -0.92 2.01
N LEU A 142 1.09 -0.90 2.20
CA LEU A 142 2.05 -0.93 1.10
C LEU A 142 1.96 -2.23 0.29
N VAL A 143 1.91 -3.39 0.96
CA VAL A 143 1.74 -4.69 0.30
C VAL A 143 0.42 -4.76 -0.45
N GLY A 144 -0.67 -4.28 0.14
CA GLY A 144 -1.97 -4.24 -0.50
C GLY A 144 -1.94 -3.42 -1.79
N LEU A 145 -1.33 -2.22 -1.78
CA LEU A 145 -1.16 -1.40 -2.98
C LEU A 145 -0.30 -2.10 -4.05
N HIS A 146 0.74 -2.81 -3.62
CA HIS A 146 1.59 -3.59 -4.52
C HIS A 146 0.82 -4.71 -5.25
N LEU A 147 -0.18 -5.32 -4.60
CA LEU A 147 -1.00 -6.36 -5.22
C LEU A 147 -1.93 -5.82 -6.32
N ILE A 148 -2.22 -4.52 -6.31
CA ILE A 148 -3.09 -3.88 -7.30
C ILE A 148 -2.39 -3.76 -8.65
N VAL A 149 -1.11 -3.36 -8.67
CA VAL A 149 -0.35 -3.08 -9.89
C VAL A 149 0.36 -4.33 -10.40
N GLU A 150 0.13 -4.68 -11.67
CA GLU A 150 0.77 -5.81 -12.33
C GLU A 150 2.24 -5.51 -12.67
N GLY A 151 3.12 -6.50 -12.48
CA GLY A 151 4.54 -6.37 -12.83
C GLY A 151 5.34 -5.35 -12.00
N HIS A 152 4.75 -4.78 -10.95
CA HIS A 152 5.44 -3.84 -10.08
C HIS A 152 6.61 -4.53 -9.36
N ASN A 153 7.72 -3.83 -9.16
CA ASN A 153 8.90 -4.37 -8.49
C ASN A 153 9.07 -3.73 -7.11
N LEU A 154 9.11 -4.55 -6.04
CA LEU A 154 9.30 -4.07 -4.66
C LEU A 154 10.78 -3.81 -4.31
N ARG A 155 11.73 -4.29 -5.11
CA ARG A 155 13.16 -4.17 -4.79
C ARG A 155 13.63 -2.74 -4.52
N PRO A 156 13.23 -1.72 -5.31
CA PRO A 156 13.63 -0.33 -5.04
C PRO A 156 13.11 0.18 -3.69
N PHE A 157 11.94 -0.31 -3.26
CA PHE A 157 11.29 0.09 -2.02
C PHE A 157 11.96 -0.53 -0.78
N ALA A 158 12.69 -1.63 -0.96
CA ALA A 158 13.46 -2.24 0.12
C ALA A 158 14.69 -1.39 0.52
N ILE A 159 15.28 -0.63 -0.41
CA ILE A 159 16.53 0.10 -0.18
C ILE A 159 16.38 1.11 0.97
N PRO A 160 15.39 2.02 1.00
CA PRO A 160 15.23 2.94 2.11
C PRO A 160 15.04 2.24 3.46
N LEU A 161 14.26 1.15 3.48
CA LEU A 161 14.03 0.39 4.71
C LEU A 161 15.28 -0.33 5.21
N LEU A 162 16.11 -0.87 4.31
CA LEU A 162 17.40 -1.49 4.66
C LEU A 162 18.38 -0.47 5.21
N VAL A 163 18.40 0.75 4.66
CA VAL A 163 19.20 1.85 5.21
C VAL A 163 18.72 2.18 6.62
N THR A 164 17.42 2.27 6.87
CA THR A 164 16.89 2.51 8.22
C THR A 164 17.19 1.36 9.18
N ASN A 165 17.15 0.09 8.73
CA ASN A 165 17.57 -1.06 9.53
C ASN A 165 19.04 -0.96 9.97
N LEU A 166 19.92 -0.51 9.05
CA LEU A 166 21.34 -0.31 9.37
C LEU A 166 21.53 0.80 10.42
N ILE A 167 20.78 1.90 10.29
CA ILE A 167 20.76 2.98 11.29
C ILE A 167 20.28 2.43 12.64
N GLN A 168 19.19 1.66 12.68
CA GLN A 168 18.69 1.04 13.91
C GLN A 168 19.75 0.16 14.57
N LEU A 169 20.43 -0.70 13.79
CA LEU A 169 21.50 -1.54 14.32
C LEU A 169 22.62 -0.70 14.95
N GLY A 170 23.03 0.39 14.28
CA GLY A 170 23.98 1.35 14.82
C GLY A 170 23.51 1.98 16.13
N LEU A 171 22.24 2.40 16.21
CA LEU A 171 21.64 2.97 17.42
C LEU A 171 21.58 1.98 18.58
N ILE A 172 21.28 0.70 18.30
CA ILE A 172 21.30 -0.38 19.30
C ILE A 172 22.72 -0.54 19.85
N VAL A 173 23.71 -0.72 18.98
CA VAL A 173 25.12 -0.85 19.40
C VAL A 173 25.55 0.36 20.22
N PHE A 174 25.25 1.57 19.74
CA PHE A 174 25.57 2.80 20.46
C PHE A 174 24.92 2.83 21.85
N ARG A 175 23.62 2.56 21.93
CA ARG A 175 22.86 2.63 23.18
C ARG A 175 23.36 1.64 24.22
N TYR A 176 23.60 0.40 23.84
CA TYR A 176 23.93 -0.68 24.78
C TYR A 176 25.42 -0.78 25.10
N VAL A 177 26.30 -0.47 24.16
CA VAL A 177 27.75 -0.57 24.36
C VAL A 177 28.34 0.73 24.93
N PHE A 178 27.88 1.89 24.44
CA PHE A 178 28.51 3.17 24.75
C PHE A 178 27.70 4.03 25.73
N ALA A 179 26.37 3.99 25.67
CA ALA A 179 25.51 4.87 26.45
C ALA A 179 24.87 4.21 27.71
N GLY A 180 25.23 2.96 28.03
CA GLY A 180 24.74 2.28 29.24
C GLY A 180 23.24 2.03 29.28
N GLY A 181 22.61 1.74 28.12
CA GLY A 181 21.17 1.47 28.02
C GLY A 181 20.71 0.30 28.90
N LYS A 182 19.46 0.36 29.35
CA LYS A 182 18.88 -0.68 30.22
C LYS A 182 18.62 -1.97 29.43
N SER A 183 19.16 -3.08 29.91
CA SER A 183 19.11 -4.39 29.24
C SER A 183 17.70 -4.89 28.94
N ILE A 184 16.70 -4.54 29.76
CA ILE A 184 15.31 -4.97 29.59
C ILE A 184 14.69 -4.55 28.23
N TYR A 185 15.16 -3.47 27.63
CA TYR A 185 14.62 -2.96 26.35
C TYR A 185 15.23 -3.63 25.11
N ILE A 186 16.31 -4.41 25.27
CA ILE A 186 17.04 -4.96 24.11
C ILE A 186 16.17 -5.89 23.28
N LEU A 187 15.27 -6.62 23.94
CA LEU A 187 14.33 -7.52 23.27
C LEU A 187 13.36 -6.76 22.38
N GLY A 188 12.88 -5.58 22.81
CA GLY A 188 12.02 -4.73 21.99
C GLY A 188 12.75 -4.20 20.76
N ASP A 189 13.99 -3.74 20.96
CA ASP A 189 14.83 -3.24 19.88
C ASP A 189 15.18 -4.32 18.86
N LEU A 190 15.57 -5.51 19.32
CA LEU A 190 15.86 -6.66 18.47
C LEU A 190 14.61 -7.17 17.76
N PHE A 191 13.46 -7.25 18.43
CA PHE A 191 12.20 -7.64 17.81
C PHE A 191 11.85 -6.71 16.64
N PHE A 192 11.96 -5.40 16.85
CA PHE A 192 11.66 -4.43 15.81
C PHE A 192 12.69 -4.50 14.67
N LEU A 193 13.99 -4.62 14.99
CA LEU A 193 15.05 -4.78 13.99
C LEU A 193 14.84 -6.04 13.14
N PHE A 194 14.59 -7.19 13.75
CA PHE A 194 14.39 -8.44 13.03
C PHE A 194 13.10 -8.43 12.22
N GLY A 195 12.01 -7.87 12.75
CA GLY A 195 10.76 -7.72 12.02
C GLY A 195 10.91 -6.87 10.76
N MET A 196 11.50 -5.68 10.89
CA MET A 196 11.75 -4.78 9.77
C MET A 196 12.80 -5.33 8.81
N SER A 197 13.85 -5.98 9.31
CA SER A 197 14.87 -6.64 8.47
C SER A 197 14.28 -7.78 7.66
N ALA A 198 13.47 -8.64 8.28
CA ALA A 198 12.78 -9.72 7.58
C ALA A 198 11.90 -9.16 6.47
N PHE A 199 11.09 -8.14 6.77
CA PHE A 199 10.22 -7.54 5.77
C PHE A 199 11.00 -6.93 4.58
N SER A 200 12.03 -6.12 4.86
CA SER A 200 12.86 -5.49 3.83
C SER A 200 13.64 -6.50 3.00
N ILE A 201 14.18 -7.56 3.61
CA ILE A 201 14.89 -8.64 2.90
C ILE A 201 13.90 -9.41 2.03
N LEU A 202 12.69 -9.71 2.50
CA LEU A 202 11.67 -10.37 1.69
C LEU A 202 11.28 -9.52 0.47
N MET A 203 11.14 -8.20 0.64
CA MET A 203 10.93 -7.26 -0.47
C MET A 203 12.09 -7.26 -1.47
N LEU A 204 13.34 -7.26 -0.98
CA LEU A 204 14.54 -7.25 -1.83
C LEU A 204 14.74 -8.57 -2.57
N ALA A 205 14.55 -9.69 -1.87
CA ALA A 205 14.67 -11.01 -2.44
C ALA A 205 13.65 -11.23 -3.56
N HIS A 206 12.60 -10.40 -3.61
CA HIS A 206 11.49 -10.51 -4.55
C HIS A 206 11.06 -11.96 -4.70
N ILE A 207 11.05 -12.66 -3.55
CA ILE A 207 10.53 -14.02 -3.49
C ILE A 207 9.09 -13.82 -3.92
N GLY A 208 8.72 -14.43 -5.04
CA GLY A 208 7.39 -14.37 -5.64
C GLY A 208 6.31 -14.98 -4.74
N LEU A 209 6.44 -14.91 -3.41
CA LEU A 209 5.47 -15.30 -2.41
C LEU A 209 4.10 -14.66 -2.68
N LEU A 210 4.10 -13.43 -3.20
CA LEU A 210 2.90 -12.71 -3.55
C LEU A 210 2.41 -13.01 -4.97
N ASP A 211 3.21 -13.67 -5.83
CA ASP A 211 2.83 -13.97 -7.21
C ASP A 211 1.68 -15.00 -7.30
N PRO A 212 1.64 -16.09 -6.51
CA PRO A 212 0.47 -16.96 -6.44
C PRO A 212 -0.80 -16.23 -6.02
N LEU A 213 -0.71 -15.32 -5.04
CA LEU A 213 -1.85 -14.53 -4.59
C LEU A 213 -2.31 -13.56 -5.67
N ARG A 214 -1.37 -12.87 -6.33
CA ARG A 214 -1.65 -11.99 -7.46
C ARG A 214 -2.31 -12.77 -8.60
N MET A 215 -1.75 -13.91 -9.02
CA MET A 215 -2.31 -14.75 -10.07
C MET A 215 -3.71 -15.25 -9.72
N ARG A 216 -3.97 -15.68 -8.48
CA ARG A 216 -5.32 -16.07 -8.04
C ARG A 216 -6.31 -14.93 -8.17
N LEU A 217 -5.92 -13.73 -7.74
CA LEU A 217 -6.76 -12.54 -7.86
C LEU A 217 -7.00 -12.18 -9.34
N THR A 218 -5.96 -12.20 -10.18
CA THR A 218 -6.08 -11.87 -11.61
C THR A 218 -7.02 -12.87 -12.30
N ASN A 219 -6.81 -14.17 -12.08
CA ASN A 219 -7.67 -15.22 -12.62
C ASN A 219 -9.13 -15.09 -12.17
N TYR A 220 -9.39 -14.70 -10.92
CA TYR A 220 -10.75 -14.48 -10.42
C TYR A 220 -11.46 -13.35 -11.17
N PHE A 221 -10.79 -12.19 -11.31
CA PHE A 221 -11.37 -11.05 -12.01
C PHE A 221 -11.49 -11.28 -13.51
N ASP A 222 -10.53 -11.96 -14.15
CA ASP A 222 -10.59 -12.25 -15.58
C ASP A 222 -11.75 -13.18 -15.91
N ARG A 223 -11.93 -14.27 -15.13
CA ARG A 223 -13.04 -15.22 -15.29
C ARG A 223 -14.41 -14.57 -15.12
N ASN A 224 -14.52 -13.61 -14.20
CA ASN A 224 -15.79 -12.95 -13.91
C ASN A 224 -15.95 -11.60 -14.63
N SER A 225 -14.98 -11.19 -15.46
CA SER A 225 -15.00 -9.90 -16.14
C SER A 225 -16.17 -9.77 -17.12
N THR A 226 -16.58 -10.86 -17.75
CA THR A 226 -17.70 -10.89 -18.71
C THR A 226 -19.06 -10.71 -18.04
N SER A 227 -19.25 -11.17 -16.80
CA SER A 227 -20.49 -10.96 -16.04
C SER A 227 -20.53 -9.59 -15.34
N MET A 228 -19.37 -8.98 -15.07
CA MET A 228 -19.26 -7.67 -14.44
C MET A 228 -19.30 -6.50 -15.42
N ARG A 229 -19.06 -6.75 -16.72
CA ARG A 229 -19.12 -5.73 -17.77
C ARG A 229 -20.57 -5.46 -18.15
N THR A 230 -20.96 -4.18 -18.15
CA THR A 230 -22.21 -3.74 -18.79
C THR A 230 -22.07 -3.88 -20.31
N PRO A 231 -23.09 -4.38 -21.03
CA PRO A 231 -23.09 -4.43 -22.48
C PRO A 231 -22.95 -3.01 -23.09
N ASP A 232 -22.25 -2.94 -24.22
CA ASP A 232 -21.92 -1.69 -24.95
C ASP A 232 -23.14 -1.00 -25.57
#